data_AF-A0A0M0WXD4-F1
#
_entry.id   AF-A0A0M0WXD4-F1
#
_cell.length_a   1.000
_cell.length_b   1.000
_cell.length_c   1.000
_cell.angle_alpha   90.00
_cell.angle_beta   90.00
_cell.angle_gamma   90.00
#
_symmetry.space_group_name_H-M   'P 1'
#
loop_
_entity.id
_entity.type
_entity.pdbx_description
1 polymer ?
#
loop_
_entity_poly.entity_id
_entity_poly.type
_entity_poly.pdbx_seq_one_letter_code
_entity_poly.pdbx_strand_id
1 'polypeptide(L)'
;MGAKWIKISVLYLVIVLAFGLFMHYTIQLEWKATHAHIGVMGWLTTGFIGLIYSIYKDAAETGLAKAQFWFYNIGLPFLLVGMMMVYMDVPRWLFELFVSGGGIAVAISVLFFVVNVFKNVKS
;
A
#
# COMPACT_ATOMS: atom_id res chain seq x y z
N MET A 1 -10.73 12.97 0.56
CA MET A 1 -9.99 11.71 0.83
C MET A 1 -8.52 11.91 1.24
N GLY A 2 -7.86 13.02 0.87
CA GLY A 2 -6.43 13.24 1.13
C GLY A 2 -5.95 13.05 2.58
N ALA A 3 -6.61 13.69 3.56
CA ALA A 3 -6.22 13.56 4.97
C ALA A 3 -6.27 12.10 5.50
N LYS A 4 -7.17 11.26 5.00
CA LYS A 4 -7.24 9.83 5.39
C LYS A 4 -6.01 9.08 4.90
N TRP A 5 -5.62 9.28 3.65
CA TRP A 5 -4.41 8.71 3.07
C TRP A 5 -3.15 9.18 3.82
N ILE A 6 -3.04 10.47 4.16
CA ILE A 6 -1.91 11.00 4.93
C ILE A 6 -1.83 10.34 6.32
N LYS A 7 -2.95 10.20 7.02
CA LYS A 7 -2.97 9.50 8.32
C LYS A 7 -2.49 8.06 8.21
N ILE A 8 -2.93 7.33 7.17
CA ILE A 8 -2.50 5.97 6.91
C ILE A 8 -1.00 5.90 6.57
N SER A 9 -0.51 6.85 5.76
CA SER A 9 0.92 7.01 5.50
C SER A 9 1.69 7.03 6.80
N VAL A 10 1.38 7.96 7.71
CA VAL A 10 2.08 8.08 9.00
C VAL A 10 2.04 6.80 9.83
N LEU A 11 0.97 6.02 9.77
CA LEU A 11 0.97 4.69 10.40
C LEU A 11 1.98 3.74 9.74
N TYR A 12 2.04 3.69 8.41
CA TYR A 12 3.06 2.92 7.69
C TYR A 12 4.49 3.41 7.96
N LEU A 13 4.71 4.71 8.26
CA LEU A 13 6.03 5.19 8.70
C LEU A 13 6.49 4.47 9.95
N VAL A 14 5.60 4.40 10.94
CA VAL A 14 5.90 3.75 12.22
C VAL A 14 6.18 2.28 11.98
N ILE A 15 5.38 1.62 11.14
CA ILE A 15 5.55 0.21 10.80
C ILE A 15 6.89 -0.02 10.08
N VAL A 16 7.25 0.76 9.06
CA VAL A 16 8.52 0.56 8.34
C VAL A 16 9.72 0.79 9.24
N LEU A 17 9.68 1.81 10.11
CA LEU A 17 10.75 2.08 11.08
C LEU A 17 10.91 0.92 12.08
N ALA A 18 9.80 0.48 12.69
CA ALA A 18 9.82 -0.63 13.65
C ALA A 18 10.30 -1.93 12.99
N PHE A 19 9.81 -2.23 11.79
CA PHE A 19 10.20 -3.42 11.03
C PHE A 19 11.67 -3.37 10.60
N GLY A 20 12.16 -2.19 10.20
CA GLY A 20 13.58 -1.97 9.88
C GLY A 20 14.50 -2.21 11.08
N LEU A 21 14.14 -1.67 12.24
CA LEU A 21 14.87 -1.89 13.49
C LEU A 21 14.87 -3.37 13.89
N PHE A 22 13.71 -4.04 13.79
CA PHE A 22 13.60 -5.47 14.02
C PHE A 22 14.60 -6.25 13.15
N MET A 23 14.58 -6.04 11.82
CA MET A 23 15.45 -6.79 10.90
C MET A 23 16.94 -6.61 11.21
N HIS A 24 17.37 -5.41 11.59
CA HIS A 24 18.77 -5.14 11.93
C HIS A 24 19.16 -5.73 13.28
N TYR A 25 18.25 -5.70 14.26
CA TYR A 25 18.51 -6.27 15.59
C TYR A 25 18.57 -7.80 15.57
N THR A 26 17.75 -8.45 14.74
CA THR A 26 17.68 -9.92 14.62
C THR A 26 18.50 -10.49 13.46
N ILE A 27 19.13 -9.63 12.65
CA ILE A 27 19.91 -9.98 11.46
C ILE A 27 19.06 -10.79 10.44
N GLN A 28 17.77 -10.51 10.35
CA GLN A 28 16.83 -11.14 9.40
C GLN A 28 16.73 -10.33 8.10
N LEU A 29 17.82 -10.33 7.33
CA LEU A 29 17.95 -9.53 6.10
C LEU A 29 17.18 -10.11 4.90
N GLU A 30 16.68 -11.33 4.99
CA GLU A 30 15.79 -11.94 4.00
C GLU A 30 14.49 -11.14 3.82
N TRP A 31 14.02 -10.45 4.87
CA TRP A 31 12.80 -9.64 4.83
C TRP A 31 12.99 -8.23 4.23
N LYS A 32 14.17 -7.93 3.69
CA LYS A 32 14.50 -6.63 3.06
C LYS A 32 13.49 -6.19 2.00
N ALA A 33 12.97 -7.13 1.21
CA ALA A 33 12.01 -6.84 0.16
C ALA A 33 10.67 -6.38 0.76
N THR A 34 10.20 -7.05 1.81
CA THR A 34 8.98 -6.65 2.51
C THR A 34 9.15 -5.30 3.19
N HIS A 35 10.27 -5.07 3.88
CA HIS A 35 10.59 -3.76 4.46
C HIS A 35 10.53 -2.63 3.41
N ALA A 36 11.15 -2.84 2.25
CA ALA A 36 11.12 -1.86 1.16
C ALA A 36 9.70 -1.61 0.65
N HIS A 37 8.85 -2.63 0.54
CA HIS A 37 7.45 -2.47 0.12
C HIS A 37 6.60 -1.73 1.17
N ILE A 38 6.82 -1.96 2.47
CA ILE A 38 6.17 -1.17 3.53
C ILE A 38 6.56 0.31 3.38
N GLY A 39 7.85 0.60 3.14
CA GLY A 39 8.33 1.97 2.98
C GLY A 39 7.81 2.66 1.71
N VAL A 40 7.91 1.99 0.56
CA VAL A 40 7.51 2.58 -0.72
C VAL A 40 5.99 2.57 -0.88
N MET A 41 5.37 1.38 -0.88
CA MET A 41 3.94 1.25 -1.16
C MET A 41 3.07 1.64 0.03
N GLY A 42 3.55 1.41 1.26
CA GLY A 42 2.86 1.78 2.49
C GLY A 42 3.03 3.25 2.83
N TRP A 43 4.26 3.71 3.07
CA TRP A 43 4.52 5.10 3.46
C TRP A 43 4.49 6.06 2.26
N LEU A 44 5.47 6.00 1.36
CA LEU A 44 5.65 7.03 0.33
C LEU A 44 4.44 7.15 -0.61
N THR A 45 3.97 6.05 -1.19
CA THR A 45 2.88 6.05 -2.16
C THR A 45 1.58 6.55 -1.57
N THR A 46 1.23 6.13 -0.35
CA THR A 46 -0.02 6.61 0.30
C THR A 46 0.08 8.09 0.67
N GLY A 47 1.26 8.55 1.10
CA GLY A 47 1.55 9.97 1.32
C GLY A 47 1.36 10.77 0.03
N PHE A 48 1.94 10.33 -1.08
CA PHE A 48 1.81 10.98 -2.38
C PHE A 48 0.35 11.04 -2.88
N ILE A 49 -0.39 9.93 -2.81
CA ILE A 49 -1.83 9.92 -3.13
C ILE A 49 -2.59 10.90 -2.23
N GLY A 50 -2.26 10.93 -0.94
CA GLY A 50 -2.85 11.84 0.03
C GLY A 50 -2.60 13.31 -0.29
N LEU A 51 -1.39 13.67 -0.70
CA LEU A 51 -1.04 15.01 -1.16
C LEU A 51 -1.79 15.39 -2.42
N ILE A 52 -1.81 14.51 -3.44
CA ILE A 52 -2.55 14.72 -4.69
C ILE A 52 -4.03 14.99 -4.40
N TYR A 53 -4.67 14.18 -3.55
CA TYR A 53 -6.06 14.35 -3.15
C TYR A 53 -6.32 15.46 -2.14
N SER A 54 -5.28 16.12 -1.62
CA SER A 54 -5.41 17.32 -0.81
C SER A 54 -5.33 18.58 -1.68
N ILE A 55 -4.53 18.54 -2.76
CA ILE A 55 -4.38 19.61 -3.75
C ILE A 55 -5.57 19.60 -4.71
N TYR A 56 -5.85 18.46 -5.34
CA TYR A 56 -6.92 18.28 -6.31
C TYR A 56 -8.15 17.66 -5.64
N LYS A 57 -8.93 18.49 -4.97
CA LYS A 57 -10.09 18.04 -4.18
C LYS A 57 -11.16 17.34 -5.03
N ASP A 58 -11.39 17.80 -6.25
CA ASP A 58 -12.37 17.18 -7.17
C ASP A 58 -12.01 15.73 -7.49
N ALA A 59 -10.73 15.45 -7.68
CA ALA A 59 -10.24 14.08 -7.87
C ALA A 59 -10.45 13.22 -6.61
N ALA A 60 -10.53 13.81 -5.42
CA ALA A 60 -10.67 13.10 -4.15
C ALA A 60 -12.13 12.72 -3.80
N GLU A 61 -13.12 13.25 -4.51
CA GLU A 61 -14.55 13.06 -4.20
C GLU A 61 -15.27 12.05 -5.11
N THR A 62 -14.56 11.54 -6.13
CA THR A 62 -15.15 10.61 -7.11
C THR A 62 -15.39 9.20 -6.54
N GLY A 63 -16.28 8.45 -7.20
CA GLY A 63 -16.47 7.02 -6.91
C GLY A 63 -15.19 6.21 -7.13
N LEU A 64 -14.37 6.56 -8.13
CA LEU A 64 -13.08 5.91 -8.39
C LEU A 64 -12.08 6.14 -7.25
N ALA A 65 -12.04 7.34 -6.66
CA ALA A 65 -11.18 7.62 -5.51
C ALA A 65 -11.57 6.81 -4.27
N LYS A 66 -12.87 6.59 -4.06
CA LYS A 66 -13.38 5.72 -2.98
C LYS A 66 -13.04 4.24 -3.24
N ALA A 67 -13.24 3.76 -4.46
CA ALA A 67 -12.89 2.40 -4.86
C ALA A 67 -11.39 2.15 -4.71
N GLN A 68 -10.55 3.03 -5.27
CA GLN A 68 -9.10 3.00 -5.10
C GLN A 68 -8.72 2.86 -3.62
N PHE A 69 -9.26 3.72 -2.75
CA PHE A 69 -8.92 3.72 -1.33
C PHE A 69 -9.15 2.36 -0.67
N TRP A 70 -10.32 1.75 -0.89
CA TRP A 70 -10.62 0.47 -0.28
C TRP A 70 -9.80 -0.68 -0.86
N PHE A 71 -9.69 -0.76 -2.19
CA PHE A 71 -8.88 -1.80 -2.84
C PHE A 71 -7.41 -1.72 -2.42
N TYR A 72 -6.85 -0.51 -2.28
CA TYR A 72 -5.46 -0.34 -1.85
C TYR A 72 -5.26 -0.72 -0.39
N ASN A 73 -6.09 -0.18 0.51
CA ASN A 73 -5.88 -0.32 1.94
C ASN A 73 -6.25 -1.71 2.47
N ILE A 74 -7.05 -2.49 1.73
CA ILE A 74 -7.28 -3.91 2.02
C ILE A 74 -6.22 -4.78 1.30
N GLY A 75 -5.94 -4.50 0.03
CA GLY A 75 -5.01 -5.29 -0.77
C GLY A 75 -3.56 -5.22 -0.28
N LEU A 76 -3.10 -4.04 0.14
CA LEU A 76 -1.72 -3.85 0.55
C LEU A 76 -1.35 -4.66 1.82
N PRO A 77 -2.13 -4.66 2.92
CA PRO A 77 -1.87 -5.56 4.04
C PRO A 77 -1.83 -7.04 3.64
N PHE A 78 -2.74 -7.49 2.77
CA PHE A 78 -2.74 -8.87 2.26
C PHE A 78 -1.45 -9.19 1.51
N LEU A 79 -1.03 -8.29 0.61
CA LEU A 79 0.22 -8.44 -0.13
C LEU A 79 1.42 -8.48 0.83
N LEU A 80 1.52 -7.54 1.78
CA LEU A 80 2.65 -7.46 2.71
C LEU A 80 2.74 -8.70 3.59
N VAL A 81 1.62 -9.19 4.12
CA VAL A 81 1.58 -10.45 4.88
C VAL A 81 1.97 -11.64 3.99
N GLY A 82 1.47 -11.69 2.76
CA GLY A 82 1.86 -12.72 1.80
C GLY A 82 3.36 -12.71 1.47
N MET A 83 3.99 -11.54 1.41
CA MET A 83 5.44 -11.43 1.22
C MET A 83 6.23 -11.96 2.41
N MET A 84 5.72 -11.81 3.64
CA MET A 84 6.33 -12.42 4.83
C MET A 84 6.23 -13.94 4.80
N MET A 85 5.08 -14.46 4.34
CA MET A 85 4.82 -15.89 4.21
C MET A 85 5.81 -16.61 3.28
N VAL A 86 6.48 -15.91 2.36
CA VAL A 86 7.55 -16.48 1.49
C VAL A 86 8.64 -17.16 2.31
N TYR A 87 8.92 -16.65 3.51
CA TYR A 87 10.00 -17.11 4.38
C TYR A 87 9.49 -17.93 5.57
N MET A 88 8.20 -18.29 5.58
CA MET A 88 7.56 -19.05 6.63
C MET A 88 7.10 -20.41 6.08
N ASP A 89 7.06 -21.42 6.94
CA ASP A 89 6.53 -22.74 6.58
C ASP A 89 4.99 -22.73 6.60
N VAL A 90 4.39 -22.15 5.57
CA VAL A 90 2.93 -22.06 5.41
C VAL A 90 2.44 -22.81 4.16
N PRO A 91 1.18 -23.28 4.16
CA PRO A 91 0.62 -23.93 2.97
C PRO A 91 0.67 -23.02 1.74
N ARG A 92 1.13 -23.57 0.61
CA ARG A 92 1.31 -22.82 -0.65
C ARG A 92 0.06 -22.06 -1.10
N TRP A 93 -1.12 -22.68 -0.98
CA TRP A 93 -2.38 -22.06 -1.37
C TRP A 93 -2.70 -20.78 -0.55
N LEU A 94 -2.29 -20.74 0.72
CA LEU A 94 -2.51 -19.60 1.60
C LEU A 94 -1.58 -18.45 1.21
N PHE A 95 -0.31 -18.77 0.98
CA PHE A 95 0.68 -17.82 0.44
C PHE A 95 0.21 -17.21 -0.90
N GLU A 96 -0.22 -18.05 -1.85
CA GLU A 96 -0.68 -17.60 -3.18
C GLU A 96 -1.92 -16.71 -3.08
N LEU A 97 -2.86 -17.03 -2.18
CA LEU A 97 -4.04 -16.21 -1.93
C LEU A 97 -3.68 -14.81 -1.43
N PHE A 98 -2.75 -14.71 -0.48
CA PHE A 98 -2.36 -13.42 0.10
C PHE A 98 -1.55 -12.58 -0.88
N VAL A 99 -0.54 -13.16 -1.53
CA VAL A 99 0.30 -12.43 -2.49
C VAL A 99 -0.49 -12.07 -3.74
N SER A 100 -1.13 -13.04 -4.39
CA SER A 100 -1.82 -12.80 -5.66
C SER A 100 -3.11 -12.01 -5.44
N GLY A 101 -3.90 -12.39 -4.43
CA GLY A 101 -5.15 -11.68 -4.11
C GLY A 101 -4.88 -10.24 -3.67
N GLY A 102 -3.95 -10.04 -2.74
CA GLY A 102 -3.54 -8.70 -2.30
C GLY A 102 -2.91 -7.88 -3.43
N GLY A 103 -2.00 -8.47 -4.21
CA GLY A 103 -1.33 -7.83 -5.34
C GLY A 103 -2.30 -7.40 -6.44
N ILE A 104 -3.25 -8.26 -6.82
CA ILE A 104 -4.29 -7.92 -7.80
C ILE A 104 -5.19 -6.78 -7.29
N ALA A 105 -5.58 -6.80 -6.01
CA ALA A 105 -6.36 -5.72 -5.42
C ALA A 105 -5.62 -4.37 -5.46
N VAL A 106 -4.32 -4.37 -5.14
CA VAL A 106 -3.47 -3.17 -5.26
C VAL A 106 -3.36 -2.72 -6.72
N ALA A 107 -3.16 -3.64 -7.67
CA ALA A 107 -3.07 -3.32 -9.09
C ALA A 107 -4.37 -2.68 -9.62
N ILE A 108 -5.53 -3.24 -9.27
CA ILE A 108 -6.84 -2.66 -9.62
C ILE A 108 -6.99 -1.27 -9.01
N SER A 109 -6.56 -1.07 -7.77
CA SER A 109 -6.56 0.25 -7.14
C SER A 109 -5.71 1.27 -7.91
N VAL A 110 -4.51 0.88 -8.33
CA VAL A 110 -3.62 1.74 -9.13
C VAL A 110 -4.29 2.11 -10.47
N LEU A 111 -4.98 1.18 -11.12
CA LEU A 111 -5.74 1.49 -12.33
C LEU A 111 -6.84 2.51 -12.07
N PHE A 112 -7.59 2.39 -10.97
CA PHE A 112 -8.57 3.40 -10.59
C PHE A 112 -7.93 4.76 -10.32
N PHE A 113 -6.77 4.78 -9.65
CA PHE A 113 -6.02 6.01 -9.40
C PHE A 113 -5.60 6.69 -10.69
N VAL A 114 -5.00 5.94 -11.63
CA VAL A 114 -4.57 6.44 -12.94
C VAL A 114 -5.77 7.06 -13.67
N VAL A 115 -6.84 6.30 -13.88
CA VAL A 115 -8.04 6.79 -14.59
C VAL A 115 -8.62 8.02 -13.90
N ASN A 116 -8.64 8.05 -12.58
CA ASN A 116 -9.20 9.16 -11.82
C ASN A 116 -8.35 10.43 -11.93
N VAL A 117 -7.02 10.32 -11.84
CA VAL A 117 -6.10 11.44 -11.98
C VAL A 117 -6.22 12.05 -13.39
N PHE A 118 -6.13 11.24 -14.44
CA PHE A 118 -6.23 11.74 -15.83
C PHE A 118 -7.58 12.41 -16.15
N LYS A 119 -8.65 12.07 -15.43
CA LYS A 119 -9.97 12.67 -15.63
C LYS A 119 -10.18 13.98 -14.84
N ASN A 120 -9.60 14.07 -13.63
CA ASN A 120 -9.99 15.10 -12.66
C ASN A 120 -8.85 16.05 -12.24
N VAL A 121 -7.59 15.73 -12.56
CA VAL A 121 -6.46 16.63 -12.37
C VAL A 121 -6.25 17.41 -13.65
N LYS A 122 -6.70 18.66 -13.67
CA LYS A 122 -6.60 19.57 -14.83
C LYS A 122 -5.52 20.63 -14.58
N SER A 123 -4.89 21.07 -15.66
CA SER A 123 -3.97 22.22 -15.68
C SER A 123 -4.72 23.55 -15.64
#